data_AF-A0A062H8R6-F1
#
_entry.id   AF-A0A062H8R6-F1
#
_cell.length_a   1.000
_cell.length_b   1.000
_cell.length_c   1.000
_cell.angle_alpha   90.00
_cell.angle_beta   90.00
_cell.angle_gamma   90.00
#
_symmetry.space_group_name_H-M   'P 1'
#
loop_
_entity.id
_entity.type
_entity.pdbx_description
1 polymer ?
#
loop_
_entity_poly.entity_id
_entity_poly.type
_entity_poly.pdbx_seq_one_letter_code
_entity_poly.pdbx_strand_id
1 'polypeptide(L)' 'MDSTKYFWLTRKKELKTKPKSWPLPKPTQKYLEAEEEFTETLDNLEIKYEKKFQFKSALLHKPISKGLFHNIIFK' A
#
# COMPACT_ATOMS: atom_id res chain seq x y z
N MET A 1 13.38 36.31 -6.16
CA MET A 1 14.37 35.69 -7.07
C MET A 1 13.67 34.53 -7.75
N ASP A 2 13.83 34.39 -9.06
CA ASP A 2 13.34 33.20 -9.77
C ASP A 2 13.99 31.94 -9.17
N SER A 3 13.17 30.94 -8.82
CA SER A 3 13.61 29.71 -8.15
C SER A 3 14.61 28.91 -9.02
N THR A 4 14.49 29.04 -10.34
CA THR A 4 15.46 28.45 -11.28
C THR A 4 16.82 29.12 -11.16
N LYS A 5 16.88 30.47 -11.11
CA LYS A 5 18.13 31.23 -10.97
C LYS A 5 18.84 30.94 -9.63
N TYR A 6 18.07 30.85 -8.54
CA TYR A 6 18.61 30.45 -7.23
C TYR A 6 19.18 29.03 -7.25
N PHE A 7 18.49 28.07 -7.87
CA PHE A 7 18.97 26.69 -8.00
C PHE A 7 20.26 26.58 -8.82
N TRP A 8 20.37 27.31 -9.93
CA TRP A 8 21.59 27.30 -10.76
C TRP A 8 22.82 27.82 -10.03
N LEU A 9 22.66 28.83 -9.18
CA LEU A 9 23.76 29.42 -8.41
C LEU A 9 24.11 28.61 -7.16
N THR A 10 23.12 28.04 -6.47
CA THR A 10 23.32 27.44 -5.14
C THR A 10 23.25 25.93 -5.12
N ARG A 11 22.74 25.30 -6.20
CA ARG A 11 22.39 23.87 -6.29
C ARG A 11 21.39 23.40 -5.22
N LYS A 12 20.75 24.32 -4.50
CA LYS A 12 19.74 24.02 -3.47
C LYS A 12 18.34 24.18 -4.05
N LYS A 13 17.48 23.19 -3.80
CA LYS A 13 16.05 23.27 -4.09
C LYS A 13 15.31 23.80 -2.87
N GLU A 14 14.18 24.45 -3.11
CA GLU A 14 13.27 24.87 -2.06
C GLU A 14 12.78 23.68 -1.23
N LEU A 15 12.49 23.94 0.05
CA LEU A 15 11.95 22.94 0.96
C LEU A 15 10.59 22.48 0.43
N LYS A 16 10.39 21.18 0.31
CA LYS A 16 9.08 20.64 -0.08
C LYS A 16 8.07 20.91 1.02
N THR A 17 6.93 21.47 0.65
CA THR A 17 5.82 21.75 1.58
C THR A 17 5.22 20.48 2.19
N LYS A 18 5.35 19.33 1.50
CA LYS A 18 4.88 18.03 1.99
C LYS A 18 5.99 16.98 1.88
N PRO A 19 6.09 16.07 2.88
CA PRO A 19 6.96 14.91 2.76
C PRO A 19 6.48 14.02 1.61
N LYS A 20 7.42 13.31 0.97
CA LYS A 20 7.07 12.37 -0.10
C LYS A 20 6.29 11.22 0.52
N SER A 21 5.04 11.01 0.11
CA SER A 21 4.24 9.86 0.52
C SER A 21 4.85 8.60 -0.08
N TRP A 22 5.60 7.84 0.72
CA TRP A 22 5.97 6.48 0.35
C TRP A 22 4.81 5.55 0.70
N PRO A 23 4.32 4.72 -0.23
CA PRO A 23 3.37 3.68 0.12
C PRO A 23 4.04 2.71 1.11
N LEU A 24 3.27 2.19 2.06
CA LEU A 24 3.74 1.12 2.93
C LEU A 24 4.22 -0.06 2.06
N PRO A 25 5.33 -0.71 2.44
CA PRO A 25 5.78 -1.91 1.75
C PRO A 25 4.63 -2.93 1.77
N LYS A 26 4.34 -3.51 0.60
CA LYS A 26 3.35 -4.58 0.52
C LYS A 26 3.84 -5.77 1.35
N PRO A 27 2.95 -6.52 2.00
CA PRO A 27 3.35 -7.74 2.70
C PRO A 27 4.04 -8.67 1.69
N THR A 28 5.35 -8.86 1.89
CA THR A 28 6.15 -9.86 1.18
C THR A 28 5.74 -11.24 1.69
N GLN A 29 5.95 -12.30 0.90
CA GLN A 29 5.66 -13.69 1.31
C GLN A 29 6.25 -14.06 2.69
N LYS A 30 7.40 -13.46 3.04
CA LYS A 30 8.04 -13.57 4.36
C LYS A 30 7.19 -13.09 5.53
N TYR A 31 6.35 -12.08 5.34
CA TYR A 31 5.46 -11.59 6.40
C TYR A 31 4.28 -12.53 6.62
N LEU A 32 3.78 -13.16 5.56
CA LEU A 32 2.70 -14.15 5.67
C LEU A 32 3.20 -15.40 6.43
N GLU A 33 4.39 -15.88 6.06
CA GLU A 33 5.05 -17.01 6.72
C GLU A 33 5.33 -16.72 8.21
N ALA A 34 5.81 -15.51 8.53
CA ALA A 34 6.05 -15.10 9.92
C ALA A 34 4.76 -14.94 10.75
N GLU A 35 3.63 -14.59 10.13
CA GLU A 35 2.33 -14.53 10.83
C GLU A 35 1.85 -15.92 11.24
N GLU A 36 1.99 -16.92 10.37
CA GLU A 36 1.61 -18.31 10.67
C GLU A 36 2.43 -18.84 11.87
N GLU A 37 3.76 -18.69 11.83
CA GLU A 37 4.66 -19.08 12.92
C GLU A 37 4.32 -18.36 14.25
N PHE A 38 3.94 -17.08 14.18
CA PHE A 38 3.53 -16.31 15.36
C PHE A 38 2.22 -16.84 15.96
N THR A 39 1.27 -17.28 15.14
CA THR A 39 0.03 -17.87 15.65
C THR A 39 0.24 -19.23 16.28
N GLU A 40 1.06 -20.10 15.66
CA GLU A 40 1.38 -21.42 16.21
C GLU A 40 2.10 -21.33 17.56
N THR A 41 3.04 -20.38 17.70
CA THR A 41 3.74 -20.16 18.97
C THR A 41 2.83 -19.66 20.08
N LEU A 42 1.85 -18.80 19.78
CA LEU A 42 0.87 -18.34 20.76
C LEU A 42 -0.07 -19.44 21.24
N ASP A 43 -0.50 -20.32 20.33
CA ASP A 43 -1.33 -21.48 20.66
C ASP A 43 -0.57 -22.48 21.54
N ASN A 44 0.71 -22.75 21.22
CA ASN A 44 1.58 -23.61 22.04
C ASN A 44 1.82 -23.05 23.45
N LEU A 45 1.85 -21.73 23.59
CA LEU A 45 2.01 -21.05 24.88
C LEU A 45 0.68 -20.80 25.61
N GLU A 46 -0.45 -21.23 25.02
CA GLU A 46 -1.81 -21.02 25.52
C GLU A 46 -2.13 -19.53 25.81
N ILE A 47 -1.48 -18.61 25.09
CA ILE A 47 -1.64 -17.18 25.26
C ILE A 47 -2.87 -16.72 24.48
N LYS A 48 -3.90 -16.29 25.21
CA LYS A 48 -5.07 -15.67 24.59
C LYS A 48 -4.72 -14.29 24.06
N TYR A 49 -4.94 -14.07 22.76
CA TYR A 49 -4.75 -12.79 22.11
C TYR A 49 -5.97 -12.41 21.28
N GLU A 50 -6.15 -11.11 21.09
CA GLU A 50 -7.24 -10.57 20.28
C GLU A 50 -6.67 -10.01 18.96
N LYS A 51 -7.06 -10.58 17.82
CA LYS A 51 -6.56 -10.15 16.50
C LYS A 51 -7.24 -8.84 16.09
N LYS A 52 -6.56 -7.71 16.33
CA LYS A 52 -7.06 -6.35 15.97
C LYS A 52 -6.72 -5.93 14.54
N PHE A 53 -5.85 -6.67 13.86
CA PHE A 53 -5.35 -6.27 12.54
C PHE A 53 -6.18 -6.90 11.41
N GLN A 54 -6.74 -6.04 10.55
CA GLN A 54 -7.49 -6.44 9.36
C GLN A 54 -6.65 -6.12 8.12
N PHE A 55 -5.87 -7.09 7.63
CA PHE A 55 -5.26 -6.96 6.30
C PHE A 55 -6.37 -7.03 5.27
N LYS A 56 -6.82 -5.88 4.77
CA LYS A 56 -7.64 -5.83 3.57
C LYS A 56 -6.78 -6.35 2.42
N SER A 57 -6.91 -7.64 2.08
CA SER A 57 -6.26 -8.19 0.91
C SER A 57 -6.76 -7.41 -0.31
N ALA A 58 -5.87 -6.65 -0.95
CA ALA A 58 -6.19 -5.83 -2.11
C ALA A 58 -6.44 -6.67 -3.39
N LEU A 59 -6.92 -7.91 -3.25
CA LEU A 59 -7.12 -8.89 -4.32
C LEU A 59 -8.60 -9.15 -4.63
N LEU A 60 -9.43 -8.12 -4.60
CA LEU A 60 -10.75 -8.14 -5.24
C LEU A 60 -10.92 -6.90 -6.13
N HIS A 61 -10.19 -6.88 -7.25
CA HIS A 61 -10.70 -6.22 -8.45
C HIS A 61 -11.95 -7.01 -8.87
N LYS A 62 -13.13 -6.54 -8.46
CA LYS A 62 -14.41 -7.09 -8.93
C LYS A 62 -14.37 -7.09 -10.47
N PRO A 63 -14.56 -8.23 -11.15
CA PRO A 63 -14.71 -8.19 -12.59
C PRO A 63 -15.95 -7.34 -12.87
N ILE A 64 -15.77 -6.19 -13.50
CA ILE A 64 -16.86 -5.42 -14.08
C ILE A 64 -17.61 -6.41 -14.97
N SER A 65 -18.87 -6.67 -14.64
CA SER A 65 -19.68 -7.61 -15.40
C SER A 65 -19.67 -7.18 -16.87
N LYS A 66 -19.42 -8.14 -17.76
CA LYS A 66 -19.31 -7.96 -19.23
C LYS A 66 -20.58 -7.36 -19.88
N GLY A 67 -21.62 -7.07 -19.09
CA GLY A 67 -22.87 -6.46 -19.52
C GLY A 67 -22.78 -4.96 -19.83
N LEU A 68 -21.72 -4.24 -19.40
CA LEU A 68 -21.62 -2.80 -19.67
C LEU A 68 -21.00 -2.46 -21.04
N PHE A 69 -20.32 -3.39 -21.71
CA PHE A 69 -19.64 -3.13 -22.99
C PHE A 69 -20.55 -3.27 -24.23
N HIS A 70 -21.70 -3.95 -24.11
CA HIS A 70 -22.59 -4.18 -25.26
C HIS A 70 -23.45 -2.96 -25.62
N ASN A 71 -23.56 -1.96 -24.74
CA ASN A 71 -24.39 -0.76 -24.95
C ASN A 71 -23.62 0.48 -25.40
N ILE A 72 -22.29 0.38 -25.57
CA ILE A 72 -21.44 1.49 -26.01
C ILE A 72 -20.98 1.33 -27.47
N ILE A 73 -20.96 0.10 -28.01
CA ILE A 73 -20.41 -0.17 -29.35
C ILE A 73 -21.48 -0.29 -30.46
N PHE A 74 -22.76 -0.45 -30.10
CA PHE A 74 -23.88 -0.43 -31.05
C PHE A 74 -24.74 0.83 -30.86
N LYS A 75 -24.21 1.99 -31.27
CA LYS A 75 -25.01 3.17 -31.61
C LYS A 75 -24.47 3.80 -32.88
#